data_AF-A0AAW2FJU0-F1
#
_entry.id   AF-A0AAW2FJU0-F1
#
_cell.length_a   1.000
_cell.length_b   1.000
_cell.length_c   1.000
_cell.angle_alpha   90.00
_cell.angle_beta   90.00
_cell.angle_gamma   90.00
#
_symmetry.space_group_name_H-M   'P 1'
#
loop_
_entity.id
_entity.type
_entity.pdbx_description
1 polymer ?
#
loop_
_entity_poly.entity_id
_entity_poly.type
_entity_poly.pdbx_seq_one_letter_code
_entity_poly.pdbx_strand_id
1 'polypeptide(L)'
;MVRKGRFLHMPTEEMIPEETVAVRIHGEWFRAEIVFIHDTTITVNLRDWALTTQVLMSEVYYLEDKFCVLPWQAIPYGLANFQLIGGGCRWTRRTKEVTKCFAKGLTGRMRIRLTPFDFGAIVSFEIDQESEFAERDLTELLIKMGCREYTDRIQESGTPSL
;
A
#
# COMPACT_ATOMS: atom_id res chain seq x y z
N MET A 1 -12.52 -17.74 28.04
CA MET A 1 -11.19 -18.33 28.31
C MET A 1 -10.15 -17.25 27.97
N VAL A 2 -9.61 -16.56 28.99
CA VAL A 2 -8.68 -15.43 28.78
C VAL A 2 -7.26 -15.98 28.69
N ARG A 3 -6.72 -16.11 27.47
CA ARG A 3 -5.28 -16.41 27.29
C ARG A 3 -4.50 -15.17 27.75
N LYS A 4 -3.60 -15.36 28.72
CA LYS A 4 -2.73 -14.29 29.23
C LYS A 4 -1.80 -13.83 28.10
N GLY A 5 -1.89 -12.57 27.68
CA GLY A 5 -1.11 -12.00 26.57
C GLY A 5 0.42 -12.11 26.68
N ARG A 6 0.97 -12.51 27.84
CA ARG A 6 2.40 -12.80 28.04
C ARG A 6 2.93 -13.94 27.16
N PHE A 7 2.08 -14.86 26.71
CA PHE A 7 2.49 -15.99 25.86
C PHE A 7 2.44 -15.71 24.36
N LEU A 8 2.02 -14.49 23.97
CA LEU A 8 1.93 -14.13 22.56
C LEU A 8 3.13 -13.29 22.12
N HIS A 9 3.95 -12.78 23.03
CA HIS A 9 5.15 -12.04 22.66
C HIS A 9 6.10 -12.97 21.90
N MET A 10 6.55 -12.53 20.73
CA MET A 10 7.48 -13.30 19.91
C MET A 10 8.92 -13.06 20.40
N PRO A 11 9.68 -14.10 20.79
CA PRO A 11 11.09 -13.95 21.13
C PRO A 11 11.89 -13.40 19.95
N THR A 12 12.90 -12.58 20.22
CA THR A 12 13.73 -11.95 19.18
C THR A 12 14.47 -12.95 18.31
N GLU A 13 14.80 -14.11 18.87
CA GLU A 13 15.51 -15.20 18.21
C GLU A 13 14.62 -15.95 17.19
N GLU A 14 13.30 -15.85 17.33
CA GLU A 14 12.31 -16.48 16.45
C GLU A 14 11.80 -15.54 15.37
N MET A 15 12.14 -14.24 15.44
CA MET A 15 11.78 -13.28 14.41
C MET A 15 12.56 -13.58 13.13
N ILE A 16 11.85 -13.80 12.03
CA ILE A 16 12.43 -14.02 10.70
C ILE A 16 11.74 -13.12 9.67
N PRO A 17 12.46 -12.63 8.64
CA PRO A 17 11.84 -11.92 7.53
C PRO A 17 10.76 -12.77 6.85
N GLU A 18 9.78 -12.10 6.25
CA GLU A 18 8.60 -12.66 5.59
C GLU A 18 7.57 -13.33 6.53
N GLU A 19 7.89 -13.46 7.83
CA GLU A 19 6.94 -13.98 8.81
C GLU A 19 5.78 -13.01 9.02
N THR A 20 4.57 -13.56 9.12
CA THR A 20 3.37 -12.79 9.42
C THR A 20 3.14 -12.73 10.92
N VAL A 21 3.12 -11.52 11.47
CA VAL A 21 3.07 -11.25 12.91
C VAL A 21 1.95 -10.27 13.26
N ALA A 22 1.61 -10.22 14.55
CA ALA A 22 0.83 -9.15 15.12
C ALA A 22 1.80 -8.11 15.71
N VAL A 23 1.61 -6.83 15.39
CA VAL A 23 2.38 -5.74 15.98
C VAL A 23 1.46 -4.77 16.69
N ARG A 24 1.96 -4.15 17.76
CA ARG A 24 1.22 -3.13 18.50
C ARG A 24 1.86 -1.75 18.32
N ILE A 25 1.12 -0.83 17.74
CA ILE A 25 1.59 0.52 17.41
C ILE A 25 0.61 1.51 18.03
N HIS A 26 1.12 2.41 18.88
CA HIS A 26 0.31 3.41 19.60
C HIS A 26 -0.92 2.83 20.34
N GLY A 27 -0.82 1.59 20.82
CA GLY A 27 -1.91 0.91 21.55
C GLY A 27 -2.90 0.15 20.67
N GLU A 28 -2.76 0.22 19.35
CA GLU A 28 -3.60 -0.51 18.40
C GLU A 28 -2.86 -1.72 17.80
N TRP A 29 -3.63 -2.72 17.35
CA TRP A 29 -3.12 -3.98 16.82
C TRP A 29 -3.20 -4.02 15.31
N PHE A 30 -2.13 -4.50 14.68
CA PHE A 30 -2.03 -4.62 13.23
C PHE A 30 -1.47 -5.98 12.85
N ARG A 31 -1.96 -6.55 11.75
CA ARG A 31 -1.25 -7.63 11.06
C ARG A 31 -0.11 -7.01 10.27
N ALA A 32 1.05 -7.65 10.32
CA ALA A 32 2.23 -7.17 9.64
C ALA A 32 3.09 -8.31 9.12
N GLU A 33 3.92 -8.01 8.14
CA GLU A 33 4.94 -8.91 7.60
C GLU A 33 6.32 -8.34 7.96
N ILE A 34 7.19 -9.15 8.56
CA ILE A 34 8.55 -8.72 8.90
C ILE A 34 9.35 -8.52 7.62
N VAL A 35 9.95 -7.34 7.44
CA VAL A 35 10.77 -7.03 6.26
C VAL A 35 12.24 -7.12 6.59
N PHE A 36 12.64 -6.52 7.71
CA PHE A 36 14.03 -6.44 8.10
C PHE A 36 14.14 -6.37 9.62
N ILE A 37 15.18 -7.00 10.16
CA ILE A 37 15.45 -7.06 11.59
C ILE A 37 16.69 -6.23 11.88
N HIS A 38 16.56 -5.23 12.75
CA HIS A 38 17.67 -4.41 13.25
C HIS A 38 18.05 -4.88 14.67
N ASP A 39 18.90 -4.13 15.39
CA ASP A 39 19.36 -4.54 16.72
C ASP A 39 18.25 -4.51 17.79
N THR A 40 17.34 -3.53 17.74
CA THR A 40 16.30 -3.31 18.76
C THR A 40 14.90 -3.06 18.18
N THR A 41 14.83 -2.94 16.86
CA THR A 41 13.61 -2.66 16.10
C THR A 41 13.52 -3.60 14.92
N ILE A 42 12.32 -3.74 14.37
CA ILE A 42 12.11 -4.39 13.09
C ILE A 42 11.39 -3.43 12.15
N THR A 43 11.74 -3.50 10.87
CA THR A 43 10.94 -2.90 9.80
C THR A 43 9.85 -3.89 9.42
N VAL A 44 8.60 -3.44 9.40
CA VAL A 44 7.44 -4.26 9.04
C VAL A 44 6.60 -3.60 7.95
N ASN A 45 5.94 -4.42 7.15
CA ASN A 45 4.89 -4.00 6.23
C ASN A 45 3.52 -4.25 6.88
N LEU A 46 2.79 -3.18 7.18
CA LEU A 46 1.35 -3.24 7.50
C LEU A 46 0.58 -3.43 6.19
N ARG A 47 0.59 -4.67 5.68
CA ARG A 47 0.06 -5.05 4.35
C ARG A 47 -1.43 -4.72 4.17
N ASP A 48 -2.19 -4.64 5.24
CA ASP A 48 -3.60 -4.22 5.20
C ASP A 48 -3.80 -2.70 4.97
N TRP A 49 -2.73 -1.90 5.14
CA TRP A 49 -2.75 -0.43 4.98
C TRP A 49 -1.72 0.08 3.96
N ALA A 50 -0.98 -0.80 3.29
CA ALA A 50 0.13 -0.46 2.39
C ALA A 50 1.13 0.53 3.04
N LEU A 51 1.46 0.31 4.32
CA LEU A 51 2.38 1.16 5.08
C LEU A 51 3.58 0.35 5.58
N THR A 52 4.79 0.82 5.30
CA THR A 52 6.02 0.30 5.91
C THR A 52 6.41 1.19 7.08
N THR A 53 6.73 0.60 8.22
CA THR A 53 7.13 1.33 9.43
C THR A 53 8.11 0.52 10.28
N GLN A 54 8.78 1.19 11.21
CA GLN A 54 9.59 0.54 12.23
C GLN A 54 8.82 0.38 13.53
N VAL A 55 8.98 -0.77 14.18
CA VAL A 55 8.39 -1.07 15.49
C VAL A 55 9.46 -1.65 16.42
N LEU A 56 9.30 -1.44 17.72
CA LEU A 56 10.15 -2.07 18.72
C LEU A 56 9.91 -3.58 18.71
N MET A 57 10.97 -4.38 18.85
CA MET A 57 10.86 -5.83 18.96
C MET A 57 9.92 -6.27 20.10
N SER A 58 9.88 -5.49 21.19
CA SER A 58 8.99 -5.74 22.33
C SER A 58 7.50 -5.60 22.02
N GLU A 59 7.18 -5.04 20.85
CA GLU A 59 5.80 -4.83 20.37
C GLU A 59 5.43 -5.81 19.24
N VAL A 60 6.16 -6.92 19.12
CA VAL A 60 5.95 -7.98 18.13
C VAL A 60 5.44 -9.24 18.81
N TYR A 61 4.40 -9.83 18.23
CA TYR A 61 3.65 -10.94 18.80
C TYR A 61 3.30 -11.97 17.72
N TYR A 62 3.13 -13.23 18.10
CA TYR A 62 2.59 -14.23 17.19
C TYR A 62 1.19 -13.84 16.74
N LEU A 63 0.94 -13.95 15.43
CA LEU A 63 -0.40 -13.81 14.89
C LEU A 63 -1.14 -15.14 15.00
N GLU A 64 -2.32 -15.15 15.60
CA GLU A 64 -3.14 -16.37 15.63
C GLU A 64 -3.72 -16.67 14.23
N ASP A 65 -3.68 -17.94 13.81
CA ASP A 65 -4.13 -18.41 12.49
C ASP A 65 -5.54 -17.94 12.09
N LYS A 66 -6.44 -17.77 13.05
CA LYS A 66 -7.80 -17.25 12.81
C LYS A 66 -7.80 -15.85 12.18
N PHE A 67 -6.74 -15.07 12.38
CA PHE A 67 -6.54 -13.75 11.77
C PHE A 67 -5.80 -13.82 10.43
N CYS A 68 -5.28 -14.97 10.04
CA CYS A 68 -4.65 -15.22 8.73
C CYS A 68 -5.67 -15.64 7.66
N VAL A 69 -6.91 -15.95 8.05
CA VAL A 69 -7.98 -16.40 7.13
C VAL A 69 -8.32 -15.32 6.08
N LEU A 70 -8.26 -14.04 6.47
CA LEU A 70 -8.53 -12.94 5.57
C LEU A 70 -7.27 -12.65 4.73
N PRO A 71 -7.35 -12.51 3.39
CA PRO A 71 -6.20 -12.06 2.60
C PRO A 71 -5.77 -10.66 3.01
N TRP A 72 -4.60 -10.21 2.54
CA TRP A 72 -4.17 -8.82 2.72
C TRP A 72 -5.16 -7.85 2.08
N GLN A 73 -5.52 -6.80 2.81
CA GLN A 73 -6.60 -5.90 2.42
C GLN A 73 -6.14 -4.74 1.52
N ALA A 74 -4.90 -4.28 1.64
CA ALA A 74 -4.37 -3.31 0.68
C ALA A 74 -3.82 -4.05 -0.55
N ILE A 75 -4.29 -3.63 -1.72
CA ILE A 75 -3.91 -4.22 -3.00
C ILE A 75 -2.94 -3.27 -3.69
N PRO A 76 -1.71 -3.69 -4.02
CA PRO A 76 -0.81 -2.91 -4.86
C PRO A 76 -1.43 -2.67 -6.23
N TYR A 77 -1.36 -1.44 -6.74
CA TYR A 77 -1.87 -1.14 -8.07
C TYR A 77 -1.03 -0.10 -8.82
N GLY A 78 -1.07 -0.20 -10.15
CA GLY A 78 -0.64 0.83 -11.07
C GLY A 78 -1.84 1.63 -11.58
N LEU A 79 -1.66 2.92 -11.84
CA LEU A 79 -2.70 3.75 -12.45
C LEU A 79 -2.71 3.51 -13.98
N ALA A 80 -3.87 3.14 -14.51
CA ALA A 80 -4.08 2.88 -15.93
C ALA A 80 -3.86 4.15 -16.75
N ASN A 81 -3.43 3.96 -18.00
CA ASN A 81 -3.13 5.05 -18.92
C ASN A 81 -2.22 6.08 -18.24
N PHE A 82 -1.17 5.65 -17.54
CA PHE A 82 -0.20 6.55 -16.90
C PHE A 82 1.21 6.18 -17.37
N GLN A 83 1.82 7.07 -18.15
CA GLN A 83 3.18 6.99 -18.65
C GLN A 83 3.93 8.24 -18.17
N LEU A 84 5.11 8.03 -17.62
CA LEU A 84 5.90 9.09 -17.02
C LEU A 84 6.55 9.98 -18.08
N ILE A 85 6.59 11.28 -17.80
CA ILE A 85 7.29 12.26 -18.65
C ILE A 85 8.76 11.86 -18.76
N GLY A 86 9.29 11.81 -19.98
CA GLY A 86 10.69 11.48 -20.25
C GLY A 86 11.01 9.99 -20.38
N GLY A 87 10.00 9.11 -20.46
CA GLY A 87 10.22 7.67 -20.67
C GLY A 87 10.84 6.94 -19.46
N GLY A 88 10.92 7.59 -18.31
CA GLY A 88 11.40 6.99 -17.08
C GLY A 88 10.41 5.96 -16.50
N CYS A 89 10.90 5.09 -15.63
CA CYS A 89 10.08 4.10 -14.92
C CYS A 89 9.69 4.53 -13.48
N ARG A 90 10.03 5.76 -13.06
CA ARG A 90 9.75 6.26 -11.70
C ARG A 90 9.00 7.59 -11.68
N TRP A 91 8.02 7.69 -10.79
CA TRP A 91 7.28 8.92 -10.53
C TRP A 91 8.20 10.01 -10.00
N THR A 92 8.12 11.21 -10.59
CA THR A 92 8.83 12.38 -10.08
C THR A 92 8.31 12.76 -8.68
N ARG A 93 9.12 13.48 -7.90
CA ARG A 93 8.70 13.96 -6.58
C ARG A 93 7.40 14.76 -6.64
N ARG A 94 7.31 15.67 -7.63
CA ARG A 94 6.11 16.48 -7.88
C ARG A 94 4.88 15.62 -8.17
N THR A 95 5.02 14.63 -9.07
CA THR A 95 3.90 13.72 -9.40
C THR A 95 3.40 12.97 -8.16
N LYS A 96 4.31 12.50 -7.30
CA LYS A 96 3.95 11.86 -6.03
C LYS A 96 3.21 12.81 -5.08
N GLU A 97 3.72 14.04 -4.91
CA GLU A 97 3.10 15.06 -4.05
C GLU A 97 1.71 15.44 -4.54
N VAL A 98 1.56 15.74 -5.84
CA VAL A 98 0.27 16.10 -6.44
C VAL A 98 -0.75 14.97 -6.31
N THR A 99 -0.34 13.73 -6.58
CA THR A 99 -1.23 12.57 -6.44
C THR A 99 -1.68 12.37 -5.00
N LYS A 100 -0.77 12.55 -4.03
CA LYS A 100 -1.15 12.52 -2.61
C LYS A 100 -2.17 13.60 -2.28
N CYS A 101 -2.02 14.82 -2.79
CA CYS A 101 -2.99 15.89 -2.55
C CYS A 101 -4.38 15.56 -3.11
N PHE A 102 -4.47 14.89 -4.26
CA PHE A 102 -5.75 14.59 -4.90
C PHE A 102 -6.39 13.27 -4.48
N ALA A 103 -5.64 12.30 -3.95
CA ALA A 103 -6.17 10.96 -3.68
C ALA A 103 -6.13 10.57 -2.20
N LYS A 104 -5.26 11.17 -1.38
CA LYS A 104 -5.09 10.74 0.02
C LYS A 104 -6.34 11.08 0.82
N GLY A 105 -6.92 10.05 1.46
CA GLY A 105 -8.08 10.21 2.34
C GLY A 105 -9.40 10.39 1.60
N LEU A 106 -9.40 10.30 0.26
CA LEU A 106 -10.62 10.33 -0.54
C LEU A 106 -11.13 8.91 -0.80
N THR A 107 -12.45 8.81 -0.90
CA THR A 107 -13.13 7.60 -1.37
C THR A 107 -13.36 7.69 -2.88
N GLY A 108 -13.47 6.53 -3.52
CA GLY A 108 -13.69 6.48 -4.96
C GLY A 108 -13.91 5.06 -5.45
N ARG A 109 -14.18 4.96 -6.75
CA ARG A 109 -14.37 3.69 -7.45
C ARG A 109 -13.13 3.36 -8.26
N MET A 110 -12.55 2.20 -7.98
CA MET A 110 -11.50 1.61 -8.81
C MET A 110 -12.10 0.62 -9.80
N ARG A 111 -11.67 0.68 -11.06
CA ARG A 111 -11.96 -0.35 -12.07
C ARG A 111 -10.66 -1.02 -12.49
N ILE A 112 -10.57 -2.33 -12.27
CA ILE A 112 -9.45 -3.15 -12.73
C ILE A 112 -9.49 -3.23 -14.25
N ARG A 113 -8.38 -2.86 -14.89
CA ARG A 113 -8.19 -2.93 -16.34
C ARG A 113 -7.39 -4.16 -16.72
N LEU A 114 -6.34 -4.47 -15.96
CA LEU A 114 -5.45 -5.61 -16.16
C LEU A 114 -4.93 -6.13 -14.82
N THR A 115 -4.55 -7.41 -14.77
CA THR A 115 -3.84 -8.05 -13.66
C THR A 115 -2.52 -8.65 -14.17
N PRO A 116 -1.53 -7.82 -14.52
CA PRO A 116 -0.28 -8.31 -15.13
C PRO A 116 0.68 -8.96 -14.12
N PHE A 117 0.38 -8.90 -12.81
CA PHE A 117 1.22 -9.43 -11.75
C PHE A 117 0.40 -10.30 -10.79
N ASP A 118 1.05 -11.29 -10.18
CA ASP A 118 0.42 -12.15 -9.16
C ASP A 118 -0.07 -11.36 -7.92
N PHE A 119 0.47 -10.15 -7.72
CA PHE A 119 0.24 -9.34 -6.52
C PHE A 119 -0.21 -7.90 -6.81
N GLY A 120 -0.69 -7.59 -8.02
CA GLY A 120 -1.15 -6.23 -8.30
C GLY A 120 -2.03 -6.07 -9.55
N ALA A 121 -2.70 -4.93 -9.61
CA ALA A 121 -3.64 -4.60 -10.68
C ALA A 121 -3.29 -3.27 -11.36
N ILE A 122 -3.60 -3.13 -12.64
CA ILE A 122 -3.66 -1.82 -13.30
C ILE A 122 -5.11 -1.36 -13.23
N VAL A 123 -5.35 -0.18 -12.65
CA VAL A 123 -6.70 0.32 -12.35
C VAL A 123 -6.91 1.73 -12.88
N SER A 124 -8.13 2.06 -13.31
CA SER A 124 -8.57 3.46 -13.38
C SER A 124 -9.26 3.84 -12.06
N PHE A 125 -9.01 5.04 -11.54
CA PHE A 125 -9.57 5.50 -10.27
C PHE A 125 -10.41 6.76 -10.46
N GLU A 126 -11.68 6.66 -10.08
CA GLU A 126 -12.64 7.76 -10.05
C GLU A 126 -12.90 8.17 -8.61
N ILE A 127 -12.60 9.42 -8.26
CA ILE A 127 -12.83 9.97 -6.93
C ILE A 127 -14.34 10.26 -6.80
N ASP A 128 -14.95 9.79 -5.71
CA ASP A 128 -16.32 10.14 -5.36
C ASP A 128 -16.32 11.58 -4.83
N GLN A 129 -17.01 12.50 -5.51
CA GLN A 129 -17.11 13.90 -5.12
C GLN A 129 -18.57 14.36 -5.02
N GLU A 130 -18.83 15.31 -4.13
CA GLU A 130 -20.15 15.97 -3.98
C GLU A 130 -20.44 16.98 -5.11
N SER A 131 -19.41 17.50 -5.77
CA SER A 131 -19.55 18.49 -6.85
C SER A 131 -19.65 17.83 -8.23
N GLU A 132 -20.66 18.22 -9.01
CA GLU A 132 -20.82 17.78 -10.41
C GLU A 132 -19.79 18.39 -11.37
N PHE A 133 -19.12 19.47 -10.97
CA PHE A 133 -18.22 20.24 -11.85
C PHE A 133 -16.73 19.90 -11.66
N ALA A 134 -16.41 19.03 -10.71
CA ALA A 134 -15.04 18.65 -10.41
C ALA A 134 -14.63 17.39 -11.19
N GLU A 135 -13.42 17.41 -11.73
CA GLU A 135 -12.84 16.28 -12.44
C GLU A 135 -12.74 15.07 -11.50
N ARG A 136 -13.31 13.93 -11.92
CA ARG A 136 -13.40 12.72 -11.09
C ARG A 136 -12.26 11.76 -11.37
N ASP A 137 -11.72 11.78 -12.59
CA ASP A 137 -10.66 10.87 -12.99
C ASP A 137 -9.28 11.41 -12.55
N LEU A 138 -8.59 10.61 -11.73
CA LEU A 138 -7.27 10.97 -11.21
C LEU A 138 -6.22 11.12 -12.32
N THR A 139 -6.31 10.32 -13.38
CA THR A 139 -5.37 10.39 -14.51
C THR A 139 -5.56 11.71 -15.27
N GLU A 140 -6.80 12.14 -15.52
CA GLU A 140 -7.09 13.43 -16.16
C GLU A 140 -6.62 14.61 -15.32
N LEU A 141 -6.84 14.58 -14.01
CA LEU A 141 -6.32 15.58 -13.07
C LEU A 141 -4.80 15.71 -13.16
N LEU A 142 -4.08 14.57 -13.17
CA LEU A 142 -2.62 14.57 -13.25
C LEU A 142 -2.11 15.10 -14.61
N ILE A 143 -2.80 14.80 -15.70
CA ILE A 143 -2.50 15.37 -17.03
C ILE A 143 -2.67 16.89 -17.02
N LYS A 144 -3.80 17.40 -16.51
CA LYS A 144 -4.07 18.84 -16.40
C LYS A 144 -3.02 19.58 -15.57
N MET A 145 -2.50 18.93 -14.52
CA MET A 145 -1.45 19.49 -13.67
C MET A 145 -0.04 19.46 -14.30
N GLY A 146 0.06 19.06 -15.58
CA GLY A 146 1.34 18.93 -16.29
C GLY A 146 2.22 17.83 -15.74
N CYS A 147 1.65 16.85 -15.03
CA CYS A 147 2.40 15.71 -14.52
C CYS A 147 2.56 14.61 -15.58
N ARG A 148 1.97 14.77 -16.78
CA ARG A 148 1.98 13.80 -17.89
C ARG A 148 1.58 14.38 -19.28
N GLU A 149 1.94 13.70 -20.37
CA GLU A 149 1.32 13.76 -21.71
C GLU A 149 0.31 12.60 -21.95
N TYR A 150 -0.85 12.89 -22.55
CA TYR A 150 -1.91 11.91 -22.83
C TYR A 150 -1.41 10.77 -23.75
N THR A 151 -1.84 9.53 -23.52
CA THR A 151 -1.53 8.39 -24.39
C THR A 151 -2.64 7.35 -24.32
N ASP A 152 -3.13 6.93 -25.49
CA ASP A 152 -4.17 5.90 -25.68
C ASP A 152 -3.68 4.46 -25.45
N ARG A 153 -2.37 4.27 -25.24
CA ARG A 153 -1.78 2.95 -25.01
C ARG A 153 -1.85 2.58 -23.53
N ILE A 154 -2.63 1.55 -23.21
CA ILE A 154 -2.54 0.88 -21.92
C ILE A 154 -1.15 0.23 -21.86
N GLN A 155 -0.23 0.79 -21.05
CA GLN A 155 1.07 0.17 -20.86
C GLN A 155 0.97 -0.97 -19.85
N GLU A 156 1.29 -2.17 -20.32
CA GLU A 156 1.38 -3.42 -19.54
C GLU A 156 2.55 -3.43 -18.55
N SER A 157 3.42 -2.42 -18.58
CA SER A 157 4.71 -2.40 -17.88
C SER A 157 4.85 -1.22 -16.90
N GLY A 158 3.92 -1.11 -15.96
CA GLY A 158 4.11 -0.29 -14.76
C GLY A 158 4.53 -1.18 -13.59
N THR A 159 5.83 -1.29 -13.30
CA THR A 159 6.26 -1.87 -12.02
C THR A 159 5.75 -0.97 -10.88
N PRO A 160 4.90 -1.48 -9.96
CA PRO A 160 4.52 -0.70 -8.80
C PRO A 160 5.78 -0.46 -7.97
N SER A 161 6.12 0.82 -7.78
CA SER A 161 7.17 1.18 -6.82
C SER A 161 6.56 1.05 -5.42
N LEU A 162 7.00 0.04 -4.67
CA LEU A 162 6.94 0.06 -3.21
C LEU A 162 7.70 1.29 -2.67
#